data_AF-A0A3N5S3M9-F1
#
_entry.id   AF-A0A3N5S3M9-F1
#
_cell.length_a   1.000
_cell.length_b   1.000
_cell.length_c   1.000
_cell.angle_alpha   90.00
_cell.angle_beta   90.00
_cell.angle_gamma   90.00
#
_symmetry.space_group_name_H-M   'P 1'
#
loop_
_entity.id
_entity.type
_entity.pdbx_description
1 polymer ?
#
loop_
_entity_poly.entity_id
_entity_poly.type
_entity_poly.pdbx_seq_one_letter_code
_entity_poly.pdbx_strand_id
1 'polypeptide(L)'
;MNLAWMPNSLTMGNLLCGFISVIFASTGTPQGYMVAGLLILGAALLDGLDGPIARALKVDSAIGAELDSLADCVTFGVAPG
;
A
#
# COMPACT_ATOMS: atom_id res chain seq x y z
N MET A 1 -25.09 -4.48 3.63
CA MET A 1 -24.09 -3.40 3.65
C MET A 1 -22.81 -3.99 3.09
N ASN A 2 -22.26 -3.45 2.01
CA ASN A 2 -21.02 -3.99 1.41
C ASN A 2 -19.89 -3.80 2.43
N LEU A 3 -19.25 -4.88 2.87
CA LEU A 3 -18.10 -4.83 3.79
C LEU A 3 -16.76 -4.64 3.05
N ALA A 4 -16.80 -4.56 1.72
CA ALA A 4 -15.65 -4.44 0.82
C ALA A 4 -14.79 -3.17 1.03
N TRP A 5 -15.36 -2.13 1.65
CA TRP A 5 -14.66 -0.87 1.85
C TRP A 5 -13.52 -0.98 2.88
N MET A 6 -13.59 -1.94 3.81
CA MET A 6 -12.54 -2.14 4.82
C MET A 6 -11.22 -2.58 4.18
N PRO A 7 -11.14 -3.71 3.44
CA PRO A 7 -9.90 -4.12 2.78
C PRO A 7 -9.44 -3.06 1.77
N ASN A 8 -10.36 -2.52 0.94
CA ASN A 8 -9.98 -1.48 -0.03
C ASN A 8 -9.38 -0.22 0.63
N SER A 9 -9.80 0.15 1.84
CA SER A 9 -9.22 1.29 2.56
C SER A 9 -7.79 1.04 3.04
N LEU A 10 -7.46 -0.22 3.36
CA LEU A 10 -6.11 -0.64 3.73
C LEU A 10 -5.18 -0.65 2.51
N THR A 11 -5.66 -1.20 1.39
CA THR A 11 -4.95 -1.17 0.10
C THR A 11 -4.69 0.26 -0.37
N MET A 12 -5.67 1.16 -0.19
CA MET A 12 -5.47 2.59 -0.47
C MET A 12 -4.42 3.22 0.47
N GLY A 13 -4.34 2.75 1.71
CA GLY A 13 -3.29 3.13 2.66
C GLY A 13 -1.91 2.69 2.20
N ASN A 14 -1.77 1.44 1.72
CA ASN A 14 -0.54 0.94 1.09
C ASN A 14 -0.12 1.87 -0.07
N LEU A 15 -1.02 2.12 -1.02
CA LEU A 15 -0.77 2.98 -2.18
C LEU A 15 -0.31 4.39 -1.79
N LEU A 16 -0.97 5.01 -0.79
CA LEU A 16 -0.59 6.34 -0.29
C LEU A 16 0.81 6.33 0.34
N CYS A 17 1.13 5.33 1.15
CA CYS A 17 2.46 5.18 1.73
C CYS A 17 3.54 4.99 0.65
N GLY A 18 3.28 4.18 -0.37
CA GLY A 18 4.17 4.01 -1.53
C GLY A 18 4.40 5.32 -2.28
N PHE A 19 3.34 6.09 -2.55
CA PHE A 19 3.45 7.37 -3.25
C PHE A 19 4.22 8.42 -2.45
N ILE A 20 3.94 8.53 -1.15
CA ILE A 20 4.67 9.46 -0.27
C ILE A 20 6.13 9.03 -0.14
N SER A 21 6.42 7.73 -0.11
CA SER A 21 7.78 7.22 -0.11
C SER A 21 8.59 7.69 -1.32
N VAL A 22 8.02 7.58 -2.53
CA VAL A 22 8.65 8.08 -3.77
C VAL A 22 8.95 9.59 -3.67
N ILE A 23 8.02 10.39 -3.14
CA ILE A 23 8.21 11.83 -2.96
C ILE A 23 9.40 12.10 -2.01
N PHE A 24 9.44 11.42 -0.86
CA PHE A 24 10.54 11.62 0.10
C PHE A 24 11.88 11.11 -0.43
N ALA A 25 11.90 9.98 -1.14
CA ALA A 25 13.10 9.47 -1.81
C ALA A 25 13.61 10.45 -2.87
N SER A 26 12.70 11.11 -3.62
CA SER A 26 13.06 12.09 -4.66
C SER A 26 13.72 13.37 -4.11
N THR A 27 13.62 13.64 -2.81
CA THR A 27 14.30 14.80 -2.19
C THR A 27 15.82 14.66 -2.16
N GLY A 28 16.36 13.44 -2.31
CA GLY A 28 17.80 13.18 -2.33
C GLY A 28 18.52 13.44 -0.99
N THR A 29 17.77 13.64 0.09
CA THR A 29 18.32 13.88 1.43
C THR A 29 18.46 12.57 2.23
N PRO A 30 19.47 12.44 3.10
CA PRO A 30 19.62 11.24 3.95
C PRO A 30 18.38 10.96 4.81
N GLN A 31 17.74 12.01 5.31
CA GLN A 31 16.50 11.93 6.09
C GLN A 31 15.33 11.48 5.21
N GLY A 32 15.25 11.97 3.98
CA GLY A 32 14.23 11.57 3.00
C GLY A 32 14.27 10.07 2.70
N TYR A 33 15.45 9.50 2.46
CA TYR A 33 15.60 8.06 2.26
C TYR A 33 15.20 7.23 3.48
N MET A 34 15.50 7.72 4.68
CA MET A 34 15.14 7.03 5.93
C MET A 34 13.62 7.02 6.16
N VAL A 35 12.95 8.14 5.87
CA VAL A 35 11.47 8.23 5.91
C VAL A 35 10.83 7.39 4.82
N ALA A 36 11.36 7.41 3.59
CA ALA A 36 10.89 6.59 2.48
C ALA A 36 10.97 5.09 2.81
N GLY A 37 12.09 4.62 3.37
CA GLY A 37 12.23 3.23 3.81
C GLY A 37 11.22 2.84 4.90
N LEU A 38 10.97 3.70 5.89
CA LEU A 38 9.95 3.48 6.91
C LEU A 38 8.53 3.42 6.32
N LEU A 39 8.24 4.26 5.33
CA LEU A 39 6.95 4.26 4.64
C LEU A 39 6.73 2.98 3.84
N ILE A 40 7.75 2.45 3.16
CA ILE A 40 7.66 1.16 2.46
C ILE A 40 7.40 0.02 3.44
N LEU A 41 8.08 0.01 4.59
CA LEU A 41 7.82 -0.99 5.64
C LEU A 41 6.40 -0.89 6.20
N GLY A 42 5.90 0.32 6.43
CA GLY A 42 4.52 0.54 6.86
C GLY A 42 3.50 0.11 5.80
N ALA A 43 3.78 0.38 4.54
CA ALA A 43 2.95 -0.02 3.40
C ALA A 43 2.86 -1.55 3.27
N ALA A 44 4.00 -2.25 3.41
CA ALA A 44 4.04 -3.71 3.41
C ALA A 44 3.24 -4.35 4.56
N LEU A 45 3.16 -3.68 5.71
CA LEU A 45 2.30 -4.14 6.81
C LEU A 45 0.81 -3.97 6.48
N LEU A 46 0.43 -2.88 5.81
CA LEU A 46 -0.97 -2.63 5.41
C LEU A 46 -1.42 -3.63 4.35
N ASP A 47 -0.55 -3.91 3.38
CA ASP A 47 -0.72 -4.92 2.33
C ASP A 47 -0.84 -6.34 2.90
N GLY A 48 -0.01 -6.66 3.89
CA GLY A 48 -0.13 -7.94 4.59
C GLY A 48 -1.45 -8.12 5.35
N LEU A 49 -2.19 -7.04 5.63
CA LEU A 49 -3.41 -7.04 6.44
C LEU A 49 -4.70 -7.03 5.61
N ASP A 50 -4.72 -6.44 4.42
CA ASP A 50 -5.94 -6.33 3.61
C ASP A 50 -6.40 -7.68 3.04
N GLY A 51 -5.48 -8.56 2.63
CA GLY A 51 -5.76 -9.92 2.16
C GLY A 51 -6.41 -10.82 3.23
N PRO A 52 -5.85 -10.93 4.45
CA PRO A 52 -6.50 -11.65 5.56
C PRO A 52 -7.87 -11.08 5.92
N ILE A 53 -8.03 -9.75 5.90
CA ILE A 53 -9.29 -9.09 6.22
C ILE A 53 -10.34 -9.34 5.13
N ALA A 54 -9.97 -9.28 3.85
CA ALA A 54 -10.85 -9.64 2.73
C ALA A 54 -11.35 -11.09 2.83
N ARG A 55 -10.43 -12.04 3.12
CA ARG A 55 -10.79 -13.46 3.32
C ARG A 55 -11.69 -13.67 4.53
N ALA A 56 -11.41 -12.97 5.64
CA ALA A 56 -12.22 -13.08 6.86
C ALA A 56 -13.65 -12.56 6.65
N LEU A 57 -13.81 -11.50 5.85
CA LEU A 57 -15.11 -10.90 5.54
C LEU A 57 -15.84 -11.64 4.39
N LYS A 58 -15.16 -12.56 3.68
CA LYS A 58 -15.62 -13.20 2.43
C LYS A 58 -16.06 -12.16 1.40
N VAL A 59 -15.33 -11.06 1.32
CA VAL A 59 -15.62 -9.97 0.39
C VAL A 59 -14.45 -9.80 -0.55
N ASP A 60 -14.51 -10.56 -1.64
CA ASP A 60 -13.56 -10.49 -2.74
C ASP A 60 -14.20 -9.66 -3.84
N SER A 61 -13.63 -8.49 -4.15
CA SER A 61 -14.13 -7.64 -5.24
C SER A 61 -13.07 -7.52 -6.33
N ALA A 62 -13.49 -7.61 -7.60
CA ALA A 62 -12.57 -7.46 -8.74
C ALA A 62 -11.85 -6.10 -8.72
N ILE A 63 -12.53 -5.04 -8.28
CA ILE A 63 -11.94 -3.70 -8.13
C ILE A 63 -10.87 -3.69 -7.03
N GLY A 64 -11.09 -4.40 -5.92
CA GLY A 64 -10.13 -4.52 -4.83
C GLY A 64 -8.86 -5.23 -5.27
N ALA A 65 -8.98 -6.31 -6.06
CA ALA A 65 -7.83 -7.03 -6.61
C ALA A 65 -6.99 -6.19 -7.60
N GLU A 66 -7.63 -5.39 -8.45
CA GLU A 66 -6.92 -4.45 -9.33
C GLU A 66 -6.24 -3.33 -8.54
N LEU A 67 -6.89 -2.84 -7.47
CA LEU A 67 -6.33 -1.82 -6.59
C LEU A 67 -5.11 -2.34 -5.82
N ASP A 68 -5.16 -3.60 -5.36
CA ASP A 68 -4.08 -4.34 -4.69
C ASP A 68 -2.86 -4.43 -5.61
N SER A 69 -3.07 -4.90 -6.84
CA SER A 69 -2.01 -4.98 -7.84
C SER A 69 -1.41 -3.61 -8.18
N LEU A 70 -2.21 -2.54 -8.21
CA LEU A 70 -1.73 -1.17 -8.43
C LEU A 70 -0.91 -0.66 -7.24
N ALA A 71 -1.37 -0.92 -6.01
CA ALA A 71 -0.66 -0.57 -4.79
C ALA A 71 0.70 -1.26 -4.72
N ASP A 72 0.73 -2.58 -4.95
CA ASP A 72 1.96 -3.36 -5.01
C ASP A 72 2.97 -2.84 -6.02
N CYS A 73 2.50 -2.50 -7.22
CA CYS A 73 3.36 -1.96 -8.28
C CYS A 73 4.01 -0.64 -7.85
N VAL A 74 3.26 0.26 -7.21
CA VAL A 74 3.79 1.55 -6.75
C VAL A 74 4.73 1.37 -5.56
N THR A 75 4.34 0.59 -4.57
CA THR A 75 5.06 0.48 -3.30
C THR A 75 6.30 -0.42 -3.39
N PHE A 76 6.23 -1.51 -4.15
CA PHE A 76 7.35 -2.45 -4.29
C PHE A 76 8.06 -2.39 -5.64
N GLY A 77 7.41 -1.87 -6.68
CA GLY A 77 8.02 -1.68 -7.99
C GLY A 77 8.67 -0.31 -8.17
N VAL A 78 7.94 0.77 -7.82
CA VAL A 78 8.38 2.15 -8.09
C VAL A 78 9.12 2.79 -6.92
N ALA A 79 8.64 2.63 -5.69
CA ALA A 79 9.24 3.29 -4.52
C ALA A 79 10.67 2.85 -4.14
N PRO A 80 11.06 1.57 -4.32
CA PRO A 80 12.44 1.14 -4.03
C PRO A 80 13.44 1.44 -5.16
N GLY A 81 12.93 1.77 -6.36
CA GLY A 81 13.71 1.93 -7.60
C GLY A 81 14.44 3.26 -7.74
#